data_AF-A0AA95S7X5-F1
#
_entry.id   AF-A0AA95S7X5-F1
#
_cell.length_a   1.000
_cell.length_b   1.000
_cell.length_c   1.000
_cell.angle_alpha   90.00
_cell.angle_beta   90.00
_cell.angle_gamma   90.00
#
_symmetry.space_group_name_H-M   'P 1'
#
loop_
_entity.id
_entity.type
_entity.pdbx_description
1 polymer ?
#
loop_
_entity_poly.entity_id
_entity_poly.type
_entity_poly.pdbx_seq_one_letter_code
_entity_poly.pdbx_strand_id
1 'polypeptide(L)'
;MKYKFFFGIGIGWLSVYSMVQKYFKSPKQKDKGNENTVNMKLKDSKNYPIIDVSIDDVRKSIRAFSNNLPKGVFRTILVQEDNSIDFKQLASLLGGIPSKKFYMSKETYDLFEESEKQIPIEMDIIQKAVDQYVKENKEFPMLKFDPQQRVNYYQLLQDKYLKAAPKTQFYITDLDGLITHIMPQKKNSSQR
;
A
#
# COMPACT_ATOMS: atom_id res chain seq x y z
N MET A 1 15.00 43.19 9.60
CA MET A 1 14.31 43.16 8.28
C MET A 1 15.29 42.55 7.29
N LYS A 2 15.06 41.44 6.57
CA LYS A 2 13.83 40.83 6.03
C LYS A 2 14.01 39.30 5.97
N TYR A 3 13.04 38.54 6.46
CA TYR A 3 12.91 37.10 6.20
C TYR A 3 12.21 36.92 4.85
N LYS A 4 12.76 36.07 3.96
CA LYS A 4 12.05 35.58 2.76
C LYS A 4 11.43 34.23 3.08
N PHE A 5 10.10 34.21 3.15
CA PHE A 5 9.27 33.02 3.22
C PHE A 5 9.21 32.40 1.81
N PHE A 6 9.65 31.15 1.64
CA PHE A 6 9.34 30.36 0.45
C PHE A 6 8.16 29.44 0.78
N PHE A 7 6.98 29.84 0.30
CA PHE A 7 5.84 28.94 0.14
C PHE A 7 6.17 27.96 -0.99
N GLY A 8 6.33 26.69 -0.65
CA GLY A 8 6.54 25.60 -1.61
C GLY A 8 5.66 24.41 -1.26
N ILE A 9 4.35 24.56 -1.41
CA ILE A 9 3.39 23.45 -1.32
C ILE A 9 2.66 23.36 -2.67
N GLY A 10 2.61 22.15 -3.26
CA GLY A 10 1.39 21.73 -3.94
C GLY A 10 1.41 21.29 -5.40
N ILE A 11 2.55 20.99 -6.05
CA ILE A 11 2.54 20.61 -7.49
C ILE A 11 2.77 19.10 -7.72
N GLY A 12 3.31 18.37 -6.74
CA GLY A 12 3.63 16.94 -6.91
C GLY A 12 2.42 16.01 -7.06
N TRP A 13 1.30 16.31 -6.38
CA TRP A 13 0.14 15.41 -6.33
C TRP A 13 -0.75 15.46 -7.57
N LEU A 14 -0.90 16.63 -8.18
CA LEU A 14 -1.67 16.81 -9.42
C LEU A 14 -1.03 16.08 -10.62
N SER A 15 0.29 16.02 -10.64
CA SER A 15 1.05 15.42 -11.75
C SER A 15 0.85 13.90 -11.79
N VAL A 16 0.89 13.24 -10.63
CA VAL A 16 0.65 11.79 -10.51
C VAL A 16 -0.81 11.47 -10.83
N TYR A 17 -1.77 12.23 -10.28
CA TYR A 17 -3.19 12.03 -10.57
C TYR A 17 -3.51 12.19 -12.08
N SER A 18 -2.89 13.16 -12.75
CA SER A 18 -3.03 13.39 -14.19
C SER A 18 -2.42 12.25 -15.04
N MET A 19 -1.27 11.70 -14.64
CA MET A 19 -0.67 10.54 -15.30
C MET A 19 -1.53 9.29 -15.17
N VAL A 20 -2.13 9.07 -13.99
CA VAL A 20 -3.08 7.97 -13.73
C VAL A 20 -4.29 8.06 -14.67
N GLN A 21 -4.90 9.24 -14.83
CA GLN A 21 -6.02 9.44 -15.76
C GLN A 21 -5.67 9.21 -17.24
N LYS A 22 -4.45 9.61 -17.66
CA LYS A 22 -4.01 9.48 -19.07
C LYS A 22 -3.71 8.03 -19.45
N TYR A 23 -3.34 7.18 -18.49
CA TYR A 23 -3.02 5.77 -18.73
C TYR A 23 -4.25 4.85 -18.72
N PHE A 24 -5.29 5.19 -17.94
CA PHE A 24 -6.59 4.52 -18.02
C PHE A 24 -7.40 4.88 -19.28
N LYS A 25 -6.91 5.82 -20.11
CA LYS A 25 -7.36 6.02 -21.50
C LYS A 25 -6.43 5.23 -22.45
N SER A 26 -6.95 4.14 -23.02
CA SER A 26 -6.33 3.07 -23.84
C SER A 26 -5.20 3.44 -24.82
N PRO A 27 -4.45 2.44 -25.34
CA PRO A 27 -3.99 2.45 -26.72
C PRO A 27 -4.96 1.67 -27.63
N LYS A 28 -5.72 2.39 -28.46
CA LYS A 28 -6.32 1.85 -29.69
C LYS A 28 -5.19 1.52 -30.67
N GLN A 29 -5.13 0.30 -31.17
CA GLN A 29 -4.41 0.00 -32.42
C GLN A 29 -5.04 0.80 -33.56
N LYS A 30 -4.16 1.33 -34.42
CA LYS A 30 -4.49 2.13 -35.59
C LYS A 30 -5.40 1.35 -36.53
N ASP A 31 -6.54 1.93 -36.86
CA ASP A 31 -7.09 1.79 -38.21
C ASP A 31 -7.55 3.14 -38.72
N LYS A 32 -7.25 3.41 -39.98
CA LYS A 32 -7.44 4.69 -40.66
C LYS A 32 -8.91 4.91 -41.01
N GLY A 33 -9.38 6.15 -40.88
CA GLY A 33 -10.42 6.69 -41.77
C GLY A 33 -11.69 7.23 -41.09
N ASN A 34 -11.91 8.51 -41.35
CA ASN A 34 -13.13 9.31 -41.28
C ASN A 34 -13.71 9.76 -39.94
N GLU A 35 -13.71 11.09 -39.82
CA GLU A 35 -14.56 11.92 -38.99
C GLU A 35 -16.02 11.46 -39.09
N ASN A 36 -16.59 11.16 -37.93
CA ASN A 36 -17.95 11.53 -37.59
C ASN A 36 -18.05 11.56 -36.06
N THR A 37 -18.53 12.68 -35.55
CA THR A 37 -18.90 12.97 -34.17
C THR A 37 -19.81 11.87 -33.63
N VAL A 38 -19.27 10.97 -32.81
CA VAL A 38 -20.07 9.99 -32.08
C VAL A 38 -19.84 10.15 -30.59
N ASN A 39 -20.87 10.72 -29.94
CA ASN A 39 -21.16 10.65 -28.53
C ASN A 39 -20.80 9.27 -27.95
N MET A 40 -19.67 9.16 -27.25
CA MET A 40 -19.35 7.94 -26.50
C MET A 40 -19.54 8.23 -25.01
N LYS A 41 -20.81 8.13 -24.58
CA LYS A 41 -21.19 7.91 -23.19
C LYS A 41 -20.25 6.85 -22.59
N LEU A 42 -19.64 7.17 -21.46
CA LEU A 42 -19.07 6.21 -20.52
C LEU A 42 -20.13 5.13 -20.24
N LYS A 43 -20.01 3.95 -20.84
CA LYS A 43 -20.74 2.75 -20.40
C LYS A 43 -19.92 2.06 -19.32
N ASP A 44 -19.88 2.70 -18.16
CA ASP A 44 -19.60 2.04 -16.88
C ASP A 44 -20.80 1.18 -16.52
N SER A 45 -20.79 -0.10 -16.94
CA SER A 45 -21.70 -1.13 -16.41
C SER A 45 -21.28 -2.53 -16.86
N LYS A 46 -20.01 -2.92 -16.69
CA LYS A 46 -19.70 -4.36 -16.69
C LYS A 46 -20.09 -4.88 -15.31
N ASN A 47 -21.24 -5.53 -15.23
CA ASN A 47 -21.72 -6.14 -14.00
C ASN A 47 -20.89 -7.40 -13.76
N TYR A 48 -19.81 -7.27 -12.98
CA TYR A 48 -18.97 -8.40 -12.59
C TYR A 48 -19.74 -9.26 -11.57
N PRO A 49 -19.71 -10.61 -11.70
CA PRO A 49 -20.34 -11.46 -10.70
C PRO A 49 -19.62 -11.31 -9.36
N ILE A 50 -20.37 -11.56 -8.28
CA ILE A 50 -19.78 -11.74 -6.96
C ILE A 50 -19.17 -13.15 -6.93
N ILE A 51 -17.91 -13.24 -6.53
CA ILE A 51 -17.14 -14.50 -6.50
C ILE A 51 -16.54 -14.72 -5.11
N ASP A 52 -16.32 -15.98 -4.77
CA ASP A 52 -15.50 -16.34 -3.61
C ASP A 52 -14.04 -16.52 -4.06
N VAL A 53 -13.11 -15.91 -3.33
CA VAL A 53 -11.68 -15.93 -3.65
C VAL A 53 -10.85 -16.04 -2.38
N SER A 54 -9.68 -16.67 -2.50
CA SER A 54 -8.70 -16.71 -1.43
C SER A 54 -7.85 -15.44 -1.39
N ILE A 55 -7.21 -15.17 -0.25
CA ILE A 55 -6.20 -14.10 -0.14
C ILE A 55 -5.02 -14.32 -1.11
N ASP A 56 -4.72 -15.56 -1.47
CA ASP A 56 -3.69 -15.90 -2.44
C ASP A 56 -4.08 -15.48 -3.86
N ASP A 57 -5.35 -15.61 -4.23
CA ASP A 57 -5.86 -15.16 -5.54
C ASP A 57 -5.86 -13.63 -5.63
N VAL A 58 -6.21 -12.96 -4.53
CA VAL A 58 -6.07 -11.51 -4.40
C VAL A 58 -4.60 -11.10 -4.57
N ARG A 59 -3.67 -11.79 -3.89
CA ARG A 59 -2.23 -11.52 -4.01
C ARG A 59 -1.71 -11.69 -5.43
N LYS A 60 -2.10 -12.78 -6.11
CA LYS A 60 -1.75 -13.03 -7.52
C LYS A 60 -2.29 -11.92 -8.43
N SER A 61 -3.54 -11.50 -8.21
CA SER A 61 -4.19 -10.47 -9.02
C SER A 61 -3.54 -9.10 -8.82
N ILE A 62 -3.19 -8.73 -7.59
CA ILE A 62 -2.45 -7.49 -7.30
C ILE A 62 -1.06 -7.51 -7.95
N ARG A 63 -0.35 -8.64 -7.91
CA ARG A 63 0.94 -8.80 -8.59
C ARG A 63 0.79 -8.65 -10.10
N ALA A 64 -0.19 -9.32 -10.69
CA ALA A 64 -0.48 -9.21 -12.12
C ALA A 64 -0.85 -7.77 -12.52
N PHE A 65 -1.66 -7.08 -11.72
CA PHE A 65 -1.97 -5.67 -11.91
C PHE A 65 -0.70 -4.80 -11.84
N SER A 66 0.12 -5.01 -10.81
CA SER A 66 1.35 -4.25 -10.57
C SER A 66 2.35 -4.39 -11.72
N ASN A 67 2.47 -5.58 -12.33
CA ASN A 67 3.36 -5.82 -13.47
C ASN A 67 2.97 -5.02 -14.73
N ASN A 68 1.71 -4.58 -14.81
CA ASN A 68 1.19 -3.81 -15.93
C ASN A 68 1.15 -2.29 -15.63
N LEU A 69 1.61 -1.87 -14.45
CA LEU A 69 1.64 -0.46 -14.09
C LEU A 69 2.75 0.28 -14.86
N PRO A 70 2.52 1.55 -15.25
CA PRO A 70 3.57 2.41 -15.77
C PRO A 70 4.72 2.54 -14.77
N LYS A 71 5.92 2.79 -15.29
CA LYS A 71 7.06 3.16 -14.44
C LYS A 71 6.69 4.37 -13.58
N GLY A 72 6.95 4.27 -12.27
CA GLY A 72 6.68 5.33 -11.30
C GLY A 72 5.27 5.32 -10.71
N VAL A 73 4.39 4.39 -11.14
CA VAL A 73 3.08 4.20 -10.51
C VAL A 73 3.15 3.05 -9.50
N PHE A 74 2.76 3.33 -8.26
CA PHE A 74 2.79 2.37 -7.17
C PHE A 74 1.47 1.60 -7.07
N ARG A 75 1.54 0.34 -6.63
CA ARG A 75 0.35 -0.51 -6.41
C ARG A 75 -0.58 0.00 -5.31
N THR A 76 -0.16 0.99 -4.51
CA THR A 76 -0.99 1.66 -3.51
C THR A 76 -2.23 2.34 -4.10
N ILE A 77 -2.28 2.58 -5.42
CA ILE A 77 -3.51 3.07 -6.09
C ILE A 77 -4.71 2.13 -5.98
N LEU A 78 -4.47 0.87 -5.61
CA LEU A 78 -5.50 -0.12 -5.32
C LEU A 78 -6.06 0.00 -3.90
N VAL A 79 -5.47 0.83 -3.04
CA VAL A 79 -5.77 0.87 -1.60
C VAL A 79 -6.47 2.17 -1.25
N GLN A 80 -7.65 2.06 -0.65
CA GLN A 80 -8.44 3.18 -0.15
C GLN A 80 -7.85 3.73 1.16
N GLU A 81 -8.38 4.84 1.67
CA GLU A 81 -7.89 5.45 2.91
C GLU A 81 -8.11 4.58 4.16
N ASP A 82 -9.11 3.69 4.14
CA ASP A 82 -9.36 2.72 5.22
C ASP A 82 -8.61 1.38 5.04
N ASN A 83 -7.57 1.39 4.21
CA ASN A 83 -6.79 0.22 3.78
C ASN A 83 -7.57 -0.84 2.98
N SER A 84 -8.85 -0.63 2.67
CA SER A 84 -9.61 -1.59 1.85
C SER A 84 -9.15 -1.56 0.39
N ILE A 85 -9.20 -2.72 -0.27
CA ILE A 85 -8.78 -2.86 -1.66
C ILE A 85 -9.93 -2.48 -2.61
N ASP A 86 -9.65 -1.60 -3.59
CA ASP A 86 -10.58 -1.28 -4.68
C ASP A 86 -10.58 -2.38 -5.75
N PHE A 87 -11.48 -3.35 -5.57
CA PHE A 87 -11.63 -4.48 -6.47
C PHE A 87 -12.18 -4.12 -7.85
N LYS A 88 -12.68 -2.90 -8.10
CA LYS A 88 -13.12 -2.50 -9.45
C LYS A 88 -11.96 -2.56 -10.44
N GLN A 89 -10.75 -2.23 -9.99
CA GLN A 89 -9.54 -2.26 -10.80
C GLN A 89 -8.99 -3.68 -11.00
N LEU A 90 -9.36 -4.63 -10.14
CA LEU A 90 -8.91 -6.03 -10.18
C LEU A 90 -9.96 -6.98 -10.79
N ALA A 91 -11.20 -6.52 -11.01
CA ALA A 91 -12.32 -7.35 -11.41
C ALA A 91 -12.07 -8.15 -12.69
N SER A 92 -11.36 -7.57 -13.67
CA SER A 92 -10.99 -8.28 -14.89
C SER A 92 -9.93 -9.37 -14.69
N LEU A 93 -9.07 -9.24 -13.67
CA LEU A 93 -8.03 -10.22 -13.35
C LEU A 93 -8.58 -11.36 -12.48
N LEU A 94 -9.50 -11.03 -11.57
CA LEU A 94 -10.16 -12.01 -10.70
C LEU A 94 -11.35 -12.72 -11.37
N GLY A 95 -11.92 -12.14 -12.43
CA GLY A 95 -13.14 -12.64 -13.07
C GLY A 95 -14.43 -12.26 -12.35
N GLY A 96 -14.35 -11.40 -11.33
CA GLY A 96 -15.47 -11.01 -10.48
C GLY A 96 -15.05 -10.04 -9.38
N ILE A 97 -16.03 -9.60 -8.58
CA ILE A 97 -15.79 -8.84 -7.35
C ILE A 97 -15.86 -9.82 -6.17
N PRO A 98 -14.87 -9.83 -5.27
CA PRO A 98 -14.91 -10.69 -4.10
C PRO A 98 -16.14 -10.47 -3.22
N SER A 99 -16.69 -11.57 -2.70
CA SER A 99 -17.81 -11.59 -1.74
C SER A 99 -17.42 -11.03 -0.37
N LYS A 100 -16.14 -11.16 0.01
CA LYS A 100 -15.55 -10.63 1.25
C LYS A 100 -14.57 -9.51 0.96
N LYS A 101 -14.39 -8.62 1.94
CA LYS A 101 -13.40 -7.55 1.88
C LYS A 101 -12.00 -8.08 2.18
N PHE A 102 -11.02 -7.39 1.60
CA PHE A 102 -9.60 -7.57 1.88
C PHE A 102 -8.96 -6.21 2.04
N TYR A 103 -7.88 -6.18 2.80
CA TYR A 103 -7.17 -4.97 3.15
C TYR A 103 -5.69 -5.11 2.78
N MET A 104 -5.05 -3.98 2.48
CA MET A 104 -3.63 -3.93 2.18
C MET A 104 -2.98 -2.75 2.89
N SER A 105 -1.83 -2.95 3.53
CA SER A 105 -1.00 -1.85 4.03
C SER A 105 -0.48 -1.02 2.87
N LYS A 106 -0.54 0.31 2.96
CA LYS A 106 0.06 1.20 1.94
C LYS A 106 1.58 1.27 2.06
N GLU A 107 2.11 1.01 3.25
CA GLU A 107 3.54 1.10 3.53
C GLU A 107 4.30 -0.22 3.30
N THR A 108 3.75 -1.36 3.73
CA THR A 108 4.41 -2.68 3.62
C THR A 108 3.86 -3.56 2.51
N TYR A 109 2.66 -3.24 1.99
CA TYR A 109 1.92 -4.04 1.00
C TYR A 109 1.47 -5.43 1.48
N ASP A 110 1.53 -5.69 2.79
CA ASP A 110 0.96 -6.88 3.39
C ASP A 110 -0.57 -6.90 3.19
N LEU A 111 -1.11 -8.10 2.97
CA LEU A 111 -2.53 -8.35 2.70
C LEU A 111 -3.20 -9.01 3.90
N PHE A 112 -4.44 -8.63 4.15
CA PHE A 112 -5.21 -9.05 5.31
C PHE A 112 -6.65 -9.39 4.93
N GLU A 113 -7.24 -10.33 5.65
CA GLU A 113 -8.67 -10.63 5.58
C GLU A 113 -9.49 -9.69 6.50
N GLU A 114 -10.82 -9.74 6.40
CA GLU A 114 -11.73 -8.91 7.20
C GLU A 114 -11.55 -9.06 8.71
N SER A 115 -11.22 -10.27 9.19
CA SER A 115 -10.93 -10.54 10.61
C SER A 115 -9.73 -9.75 11.14
N GLU A 116 -8.83 -9.33 10.25
CA GLU A 116 -7.55 -8.68 10.58
C GLU A 116 -7.50 -7.22 10.14
N LYS A 117 -8.63 -6.62 9.76
CA LYS A 117 -8.70 -5.26 9.18
C LYS A 117 -8.05 -4.14 9.99
N GLN A 118 -7.87 -4.33 11.30
CA GLN A 118 -7.21 -3.33 12.16
C GLN A 118 -5.69 -3.34 12.01
N ILE A 119 -5.10 -4.48 11.64
CA ILE A 119 -3.65 -4.65 11.50
C ILE A 119 -3.06 -3.70 10.44
N PRO A 120 -3.56 -3.60 9.19
CA PRO A 120 -2.96 -2.71 8.19
C PRO A 120 -3.04 -1.22 8.59
N ILE A 121 -4.10 -0.82 9.30
CA ILE A 121 -4.26 0.56 9.80
C ILE A 121 -3.17 0.87 10.83
N GLU A 122 -3.00 -0.01 11.82
CA GLU A 122 -1.93 0.15 12.82
C GLU A 122 -0.56 0.05 12.14
N MET A 123 -0.37 -0.89 11.22
CA MET A 123 0.89 -1.12 10.51
C MET A 123 1.35 0.12 9.75
N ASP A 124 0.47 0.80 9.00
CA ASP A 124 0.82 2.03 8.28
C ASP A 124 1.22 3.17 9.23
N ILE A 125 0.58 3.27 10.40
CA ILE A 125 0.92 4.26 11.42
C ILE A 125 2.30 3.96 12.02
N ILE A 126 2.53 2.70 12.40
CA ILE A 126 3.78 2.27 13.02
C ILE A 126 4.95 2.36 12.03
N GLN A 127 4.78 1.95 10.78
CA GLN A 127 5.84 2.04 9.77
C GLN A 127 6.28 3.49 9.58
N LYS A 128 5.36 4.45 9.45
CA LYS A 128 5.69 5.88 9.34
C LYS A 128 6.45 6.39 10.55
N ALA A 129 6.07 5.96 11.76
CA ALA A 129 6.76 6.34 12.98
C ALA A 129 8.18 5.75 13.04
N VAL A 130 8.35 4.49 12.64
CA VAL A 130 9.65 3.83 12.52
C VAL A 130 10.53 4.53 11.50
N ASP A 131 10.02 4.82 10.31
CA ASP A 131 10.76 5.49 9.24
C ASP A 131 11.24 6.88 9.69
N GLN A 132 10.37 7.63 10.37
CA GLN A 132 10.72 8.95 10.89
C GLN A 132 11.78 8.84 12.01
N TYR A 133 11.63 7.87 12.92
CA TYR A 133 12.62 7.60 13.96
C TYR A 133 13.99 7.26 13.36
N VAL A 134 14.03 6.33 12.38
CA VAL A 134 15.27 5.90 11.72
C VAL A 134 15.92 7.04 10.95
N LYS A 135 15.11 7.87 10.28
CA LYS A 135 15.60 9.04 9.55
C LYS A 135 16.36 10.00 10.46
N GLU A 136 15.87 10.22 11.68
CA GLU A 136 16.44 11.16 12.66
C GLU A 136 17.58 10.55 13.47
N ASN A 137 17.44 9.30 13.94
CA ASN A 137 18.34 8.68 14.90
C ASN A 137 19.36 7.72 14.27
N LYS A 138 19.17 7.34 13.00
CA LYS A 138 20.02 6.37 12.25
C LYS A 138 20.09 4.97 12.86
N GLU A 139 19.15 4.63 13.73
CA GLU A 139 18.98 3.32 14.33
C GLU A 139 17.49 2.94 14.36
N PHE A 140 17.18 1.65 14.54
CA PHE A 140 15.81 1.18 14.66
C PHE A 140 15.29 1.32 16.09
N PRO A 141 14.00 1.63 16.29
CA PRO A 141 13.39 1.73 17.61
C PRO A 141 13.14 0.32 18.17
N MET A 142 14.19 -0.30 18.71
CA MET A 142 14.19 -1.66 19.24
C MET A 142 14.94 -1.72 20.58
N LEU A 143 14.57 -2.67 21.44
CA LEU A 143 15.37 -2.96 22.63
C LEU A 143 16.71 -3.58 22.23
N LYS A 144 17.79 -3.15 22.89
CA LYS A 144 19.12 -3.73 22.69
C LYS A 144 19.05 -5.23 23.00
N PHE A 145 19.59 -6.03 22.08
CA PHE A 145 19.65 -7.49 22.18
C PHE A 145 18.29 -8.21 22.17
N ASP A 146 17.23 -7.59 21.65
CA ASP A 146 15.97 -8.30 21.43
C ASP A 146 16.10 -9.26 20.23
N PRO A 147 16.11 -10.60 20.44
CA PRO A 147 16.27 -11.56 19.36
C PRO A 147 15.08 -11.59 18.40
N GLN A 148 13.93 -11.05 18.81
CA GLN A 148 12.72 -11.00 18.00
C GLN A 148 12.60 -9.69 17.23
N GLN A 149 13.50 -8.72 17.44
CA GLN A 149 13.45 -7.42 16.77
C GLN A 149 12.11 -6.69 16.98
N ARG A 150 11.52 -6.77 18.17
CA ARG A 150 10.25 -6.09 18.48
C ARG A 150 10.40 -4.57 18.37
N VAL A 151 9.41 -3.93 17.75
CA VAL A 151 9.30 -2.47 17.76
C VAL A 151 9.07 -1.97 19.19
N ASN A 152 9.91 -1.06 19.65
CA ASN A 152 9.85 -0.43 20.95
C ASN A 152 8.89 0.76 20.93
N TYR A 153 7.61 0.52 21.24
CA TYR A 153 6.59 1.56 21.25
C TYR A 153 6.81 2.63 22.32
N TYR A 154 7.44 2.30 23.46
CA TYR A 154 7.70 3.28 24.51
C TYR A 154 8.62 4.40 24.00
N GLN A 155 9.64 4.04 23.22
CA GLN A 155 10.55 4.99 22.59
C GLN A 155 9.82 5.87 21.58
N LEU A 156 9.02 5.26 20.70
CA LEU A 156 8.22 6.00 19.72
C LEU A 156 7.17 6.94 20.35
N LEU A 157 6.62 6.58 21.52
CA LEU A 157 5.70 7.43 22.28
C LEU A 157 6.41 8.58 22.99
N GLN A 158 7.53 8.29 23.67
CA GLN A 158 8.31 9.27 24.41
C GLN A 158 8.82 10.39 23.48
N ASP A 159 9.28 10.00 22.29
CA ASP A 159 9.82 10.93 21.30
C ASP A 159 8.72 11.48 20.36
N LYS A 160 7.45 11.17 20.64
CA LYS A 160 6.24 11.70 19.97
C LYS A 160 6.11 11.34 18.48
N TYR A 161 6.77 10.28 18.02
CA TYR A 161 6.50 9.68 16.71
C TYR A 161 5.15 8.95 16.68
N LEU A 162 4.69 8.46 17.84
CA LEU A 162 3.36 7.88 18.04
C LEU A 162 2.54 8.66 19.05
N LYS A 163 1.21 8.63 18.86
CA LYS A 163 0.24 9.20 19.80
C LYS A 163 -0.27 8.18 20.83
N ALA A 164 -0.33 6.92 20.43
CA ALA A 164 -0.79 5.80 21.25
C ALA A 164 -0.10 4.51 20.80
N ALA A 165 0.06 3.55 21.72
CA ALA A 165 0.57 2.23 21.38
C ALA A 165 -0.50 1.45 20.58
N PRO A 166 -0.08 0.68 19.55
CA PRO A 166 -0.99 -0.20 18.81
C PRO A 166 -1.40 -1.39 19.68
N LYS A 167 -2.50 -2.06 19.31
CA LYS A 167 -2.87 -3.34 19.93
C LYS A 167 -2.01 -4.49 19.41
N THR A 168 -1.60 -4.40 18.15
CA THR A 168 -0.76 -5.39 17.48
C THR A 168 0.72 -5.19 17.85
N GLN A 169 1.42 -6.28 18.15
CA GLN A 169 2.89 -6.25 18.23
C GLN A 169 3.49 -6.40 16.84
N PHE A 170 4.37 -5.47 16.48
CA PHE A 170 5.13 -5.47 15.24
C PHE A 170 6.61 -5.75 15.50
N TYR A 171 7.29 -6.26 14.49
CA TYR A 171 8.68 -6.66 14.50
C TYR A 171 9.37 -6.00 13.29
N ILE A 172 10.58 -5.49 13.50
CA ILE A 172 11.42 -5.01 12.41
C ILE A 172 11.91 -6.23 11.62
N THR A 173 11.91 -6.11 10.30
CA THR A 173 12.45 -7.13 9.40
C THR A 173 13.79 -6.68 8.85
N ASP A 174 14.58 -7.63 8.34
CA ASP A 174 15.84 -7.36 7.65
C ASP A 174 15.61 -6.71 6.26
N LEU A 175 14.35 -6.51 5.82
CA LEU A 175 13.98 -5.97 4.51
C LEU A 175 13.79 -4.44 4.60
N ASP A 176 14.89 -3.69 4.45
CA ASP A 176 14.88 -2.21 4.40
C ASP A 176 14.13 -1.53 5.55
N GLY A 177 14.08 -2.15 6.73
CA GLY A 177 13.40 -1.58 7.90
C GLY A 177 11.88 -1.68 7.89
N LEU A 178 11.31 -2.50 6.99
CA LEU A 178 9.88 -2.80 7.01
C LEU A 178 9.50 -3.56 8.28
N ILE A 179 8.30 -3.28 8.80
CA ILE A 179 7.71 -3.98 9.93
C ILE A 179 6.81 -5.13 9.47
N THR A 180 6.65 -6.13 10.32
CA THR A 180 5.68 -7.22 10.16
C THR A 180 4.96 -7.50 11.46
N HIS A 181 3.74 -8.03 11.39
CA HIS A 181 2.99 -8.54 12.55
C HIS A 181 3.31 -10.02 12.84
N ILE A 182 4.04 -10.69 11.93
CA ILE A 182 4.42 -12.09 12.06
C ILE A 182 5.67 -12.17 12.94
N MET A 183 5.57 -12.87 14.07
CA MET A 183 6.72 -13.07 14.94
C MET A 183 7.83 -13.83 14.18
N PRO A 184 9.06 -13.29 14.10
CA PRO A 184 10.15 -13.97 13.42
C PRO A 184 10.48 -15.26 14.15
N GLN A 185 10.56 -16.35 13.39
CA GLN A 185 11.01 -17.64 13.89
C GLN A 185 12.54 -17.55 14.09
N LYS A 186 13.04 -18.06 15.23
CA LYS A 186 14.49 -18.14 15.46
C LYS A 186 15.12 -18.95 14.33
N LYS A 187 16.02 -18.33 13.54
CA LYS A 187 16.90 -19.08 12.64
C LYS A 187 17.79 -19.96 13.53
N ASN A 188 17.55 -21.27 13.54
CA ASN A 188 18.47 -22.21 14.17
C ASN A 188 19.82 -22.07 13.47
N SER A 189 20.83 -21.58 14.19
CA SER A 189 22.21 -21.39 13.75
C SER A 189 22.96 -22.72 13.61
N SER A 190 22.33 -23.73 13.01
CA SER A 190 22.87 -25.08 12.84
C SER A 190 22.69 -25.51 11.39
N GLN A 191 23.39 -24.83 10.49
CA GLN A 191 23.79 -25.29 9.16
C GLN A 191 24.75 -24.24 8.60
N ARG A 192 26.01 -24.35 9.00
CA ARG A 192 27.18 -23.88 8.26
C ARG A 192 28.07 -25.08 8.05
#